data_AF-A0A9D8SX87-F1
#
_entry.id   AF-A0A9D8SX87-F1
#
_cell.length_a   1.000
_cell.length_b   1.000
_cell.length_c   1.000
_cell.angle_alpha   90.00
_cell.angle_beta   90.00
_cell.angle_gamma   90.00
#
_symmetry.space_group_name_H-M   'P 1'
#
loop_
_entity.id
_entity.type
_entity.pdbx_description
1 polymer ?
#
loop_
_entity_poly.entity_id
_entity_poly.type
_entity_poly.pdbx_seq_one_letter_code
_entity_poly.pdbx_strand_id
1 'polypeptide(L)' 'GIMQQTAALSNGRVRLSAGTLYGELASLLDKGWIEQLPEDGRKKDYRITSAGREVLRLELLRLAVLLENGRNILQNE' A
#
# COMPACT_ATOMS: atom_id res chain seq x y z
N GLY A 1 -1.24 -7.36 12.50
CA GLY A 1 -1.28 -7.79 11.09
C GLY A 1 -1.56 -6.60 10.20
N ILE A 2 -1.63 -6.81 8.89
CA ILE A 2 -1.74 -5.74 7.88
C ILE A 2 -2.88 -4.77 8.21
N MET A 3 -4.07 -5.28 8.55
CA MET A 3 -5.23 -4.43 8.89
C MET A 3 -4.96 -3.46 10.05
N GLN A 4 -4.35 -3.94 11.14
CA GLN A 4 -4.06 -3.10 12.31
C GLN A 4 -2.98 -2.05 11.99
N GLN A 5 -1.96 -2.43 11.23
CA GLN A 5 -0.89 -1.52 10.83
C GLN A 5 -1.39 -0.43 9.87
N THR A 6 -2.23 -0.78 8.89
CA THR A 6 -2.86 0.20 7.99
C THR A 6 -3.73 1.20 8.75
N ALA A 7 -4.51 0.72 9.73
CA ALA A 7 -5.29 1.60 10.58
C ALA A 7 -4.40 2.55 11.39
N ALA A 8 -3.31 2.06 11.99
CA ALA A 8 -2.37 2.88 12.74
C ALA A 8 -1.67 3.93 11.85
N LEU A 9 -1.13 3.54 10.70
CA LEU A 9 -0.43 4.43 9.77
C LEU A 9 -1.32 5.55 9.22
N SER A 10 -2.62 5.28 9.08
CA SER A 10 -3.59 6.24 8.57
C SER A 10 -4.23 7.11 9.66
N ASN A 11 -3.84 6.96 10.93
CA ASN A 11 -4.52 7.54 12.09
C ASN A 11 -6.02 7.19 12.12
N GLY A 12 -6.35 5.94 11.82
CA GLY A 12 -7.69 5.39 11.86
C GLY A 12 -8.58 5.76 10.65
N ARG A 13 -8.08 6.56 9.70
CA ARG A 13 -8.82 6.97 8.49
C ARG A 13 -9.07 5.81 7.53
N VAL A 14 -8.16 4.83 7.48
CA VAL A 14 -8.30 3.64 6.63
C VAL A 14 -8.53 2.42 7.52
N ARG A 15 -9.67 1.75 7.35
CA ARG A 15 -10.00 0.50 8.03
C ARG A 15 -10.33 -0.56 6.99
N LEU A 16 -9.42 -1.51 6.81
CA LEU A 16 -9.61 -2.58 5.84
C LEU A 16 -10.57 -3.64 6.40
N SER A 17 -11.55 -4.02 5.59
CA SER A 17 -12.33 -5.25 5.81
C SER A 17 -11.53 -6.47 5.36
N ALA A 18 -11.91 -7.67 5.79
CA ALA A 18 -11.28 -8.90 5.32
C ALA A 18 -11.38 -9.05 3.79
N GLY A 19 -12.55 -8.76 3.21
CA GLY A 19 -12.75 -8.84 1.76
C GLY A 19 -11.84 -7.88 0.99
N THR A 20 -11.73 -6.63 1.45
CA THR A 20 -10.81 -5.64 0.84
C THR A 20 -9.36 -6.07 0.98
N LEU A 21 -8.94 -6.52 2.16
CA LEU A 21 -7.56 -6.95 2.39
C LEU A 21 -7.16 -8.07 1.43
N TYR A 22 -7.96 -9.14 1.35
CA TYR A 22 -7.62 -10.29 0.50
C TYR A 22 -7.72 -9.96 -0.98
N GLY A 23 -8.66 -9.09 -1.39
CA GLY A 23 -8.73 -8.58 -2.76
C GLY A 23 -7.49 -7.78 -3.15
N GLU A 24 -7.04 -6.87 -2.28
CA GLU A 24 -5.82 -6.08 -2.54
C GLU A 24 -4.56 -6.96 -2.53
N LEU A 25 -4.45 -7.93 -1.62
CA LEU A 25 -3.32 -8.87 -1.60
C LEU A 25 -3.28 -9.71 -2.88
N ALA A 26 -4.42 -10.20 -3.38
CA ALA A 26 -4.49 -10.91 -4.66
C ALA A 26 -4.03 -10.02 -5.83
N SER A 27 -4.53 -8.78 -5.90
CA SER A 27 -4.11 -7.80 -6.92
C SER A 27 -2.61 -7.51 -6.90
N LEU A 28 -2.01 -7.38 -5.70
CA LEU A 28 -0.57 -7.16 -5.54
C LEU A 28 0.27 -8.38 -5.94
N LEU A 29 -0.24 -9.59 -5.68
CA LEU A 29 0.37 -10.85 -6.12
C LEU A 29 0.31 -10.99 -7.64
N ASP A 30 -0.86 -10.75 -8.25
CA ASP A 30 -1.07 -10.85 -9.70
C ASP A 30 -0.17 -9.88 -10.48
N LYS A 31 0.09 -8.69 -9.91
CA LYS A 31 1.02 -7.70 -10.45
C LYS A 31 2.50 -8.04 -10.22
N GLY A 32 2.80 -9.08 -9.42
CA GLY A 32 4.16 -9.44 -9.02
C GLY A 32 4.84 -8.41 -8.11
N TRP A 33 4.07 -7.54 -7.44
CA TRP A 33 4.60 -6.50 -6.56
C TRP A 33 4.89 -7.04 -5.16
N ILE A 34 4.21 -8.12 -4.77
CA ILE A 34 4.53 -8.91 -3.59
C ILE A 34 4.63 -10.39 -3.97
N GLU A 35 5.29 -11.16 -3.13
CA GLU A 35 5.34 -12.62 -3.18
C GLU A 35 4.86 -13.19 -1.84
N GLN A 36 4.22 -14.36 -1.89
CA GLN A 36 3.89 -15.12 -0.68
C GLN A 36 5.10 -15.95 -0.26
N LEU A 37 5.45 -15.89 1.03
CA LEU A 37 6.52 -16.71 1.62
C LEU A 37 5.98 -18.13 1.93
N PRO A 38 6.87 -19.13 2.04
CA PRO A 38 6.48 -20.48 2.43
C PRO A 38 5.63 -20.48 3.70
N GLU A 39 4.55 -21.25 3.71
CA GLU A 39 3.64 -21.31 4.85
C GLU A 39 4.27 -22.10 6.01
N ASP A 40 4.40 -21.46 7.17
CA ASP A 40 4.63 -22.13 8.45
C ASP A 40 3.31 -22.09 9.26
N GLY A 41 2.49 -23.12 9.06
CA GLY A 41 1.17 -23.22 9.68
C GLY A 41 0.10 -22.35 9.04
N ARG A 42 -0.80 -21.76 9.85
CA ARG A 42 -2.01 -21.05 9.35
C ARG A 42 -1.76 -19.61 8.90
N LYS A 43 -0.57 -19.06 9.11
CA LYS A 43 -0.27 -17.65 8.86
C LYS A 43 0.32 -17.48 7.46
N LYS A 44 -0.29 -16.60 6.66
CA LYS A 44 0.25 -16.18 5.36
C LYS A 44 1.14 -14.97 5.55
N ASP A 45 2.41 -15.12 5.19
CA ASP A 45 3.39 -14.04 5.18
C ASP A 45 3.73 -13.64 3.75
N TYR A 46 3.91 -12.34 3.54
CA TYR A 46 4.17 -11.76 2.23
C TYR A 46 5.41 -10.87 2.29
N ARG A 47 6.12 -10.77 1.16
CA ARG A 47 7.28 -9.90 1.00
C ARG A 47 7.10 -9.04 -0.24
N ILE A 48 7.47 -7.76 -0.15
CA ILE A 48 7.53 -6.87 -1.31
C ILE A 48 8.69 -7.28 -2.24
N THR A 49 8.43 -7.39 -3.53
CA THR A 49 9.45 -7.71 -4.54
C THR A 49 10.27 -6.47 -4.90
N SER A 50 11.34 -6.64 -5.67
CA SER A 50 12.09 -5.52 -6.24
C SER A 50 11.22 -4.64 -7.14
N ALA A 51 10.39 -5.25 -7.98
CA ALA A 51 9.43 -4.55 -8.84
C ALA A 51 8.41 -3.76 -8.02
N GLY A 52 7.85 -4.37 -6.96
CA GLY A 52 6.92 -3.69 -6.06
C GLY A 52 7.55 -2.49 -5.35
N ARG A 53 8.82 -2.59 -4.94
CA ARG A 53 9.56 -1.46 -4.34
C ARG A 53 9.74 -0.31 -5.31
N GLU A 54 10.03 -0.60 -6.58
CA GLU A 54 10.20 0.44 -7.59
C GLU A 54 8.88 1.15 -7.88
N VAL A 55 7.78 0.41 -8.01
CA VAL A 55 6.45 1.02 -8.17
C VAL A 55 6.09 1.89 -6.97
N LEU A 56 6.36 1.43 -5.75
CA LEU A 56 6.12 2.23 -4.54
C LEU A 56 6.94 3.52 -4.55
N ARG A 57 8.21 3.47 -5.00
CA ARG A 57 9.07 4.66 -5.12
C ARG A 57 8.49 5.67 -6.12
N LEU A 58 8.04 5.20 -7.28
CA LEU A 58 7.41 6.05 -8.29
C LEU A 58 6.10 6.67 -7.79
N GLU A 59 5.29 5.90 -7.06
CA GLU A 59 4.04 6.40 -6.48
C GLU A 59 4.27 7.49 -5.43
N LEU A 60 5.31 7.34 -4.60
CA LEU A 60 5.71 8.38 -3.65
C LEU A 60 6.09 9.69 -4.37
N LEU A 61 6.83 9.61 -5.47
CA LEU A 61 7.17 10.78 -6.28
C LEU A 61 5.92 11.43 -6.88
N ARG A 62 5.00 10.62 -7.41
CA ARG A 62 3.72 11.09 -7.97
C ARG A 62 2.89 11.83 -6.93
N LEU A 63 2.76 11.27 -5.73
CA LEU A 63 2.02 11.87 -4.62
C LEU A 63 2.66 13.18 -4.13
N ALA A 64 4.00 13.26 -4.10
CA ALA A 64 4.70 14.49 -3.73
C ALA A 64 4.40 15.63 -4.71
N VAL A 65 4.40 15.33 -6.02
CA VAL A 65 4.01 16.31 -7.05
C VAL A 65 2.57 16.77 -6.89
N LEU A 66 1.64 15.83 -6.62
CA LEU A 66 0.23 16.20 -6.39
C LEU A 66 0.04 17.09 -5.17
N LEU A 67 0.75 16.81 -4.08
CA LEU A 67 0.69 17.62 -2.87
C LEU A 67 1.21 19.04 -3.14
N GLU A 68 2.32 19.16 -3.87
CA GLU A 68 2.91 20.45 -4.21
C GLU A 68 1.98 21.28 -5.11
N ASN A 69 1.42 20.66 -6.15
CA ASN A 69 0.44 21.32 -7.02
C ASN A 69 -0.78 21.81 -6.21
N GLY A 70 -1.31 20.98 -5.30
CA GLY A 70 -2.44 21.37 -4.46
C GLY A 70 -2.12 22.55 -3.54
N ARG A 71 -0.91 22.59 -2.96
CA ARG A 71 -0.45 23.73 -2.15
C ARG A 71 -0.35 25.01 -2.96
N ASN A 72 0.23 24.94 -4.16
CA ASN A 72 0.38 26.10 -5.04
C ASN A 72 -0.97 26.68 -5.47
N ILE A 73 -1.98 25.83 -5.72
CA ILE A 73 -3.33 26.32 -6.04
C ILE A 73 -3.94 27.05 -4.85
N LEU A 74 -3.89 26.46 -3.64
CA LEU A 74 -4.48 27.06 -2.43
C LEU A 74 -3.76 28.32 -1.94
N GLN A 75 -2.49 28.53 -2.29
CA GLN A 75 -1.77 29.77 -1.97
C GLN A 75 -2.11 30.94 -2.90
N ASN A 76 -2.72 30.65 -4.06
CA ASN A 76 -3.15 31.64 -5.05
C ASN A 76 -4.65 31.99 -4.92
N GLU A 77 -5.33 31.49 -3.88
CA GLU A 77 -6.66 31.94 -3.42
C GLU A 77 -6.52 33.00 -2.32
#